data_AF-A0A939KQF5-F1
#
_entry.id   AF-A0A939KQF5-F1
#
_cell.length_a   1.000
_cell.length_b   1.000
_cell.length_c   1.000
_cell.angle_alpha   90.00
_cell.angle_beta   90.00
_cell.angle_gamma   90.00
#
_symmetry.space_group_name_H-M   'P 1'
#
loop_
_entity.id
_entity.type
_entity.pdbx_description
1 polymer ?
#
loop_
_entity_poly.entity_id
_entity_poly.type
_entity_poly.pdbx_seq_one_letter_code
_entity_poly.pdbx_strand_id
1 'polypeptide(L)'
;MPSVSYHPYKISTLKDPKYAAVYLTTILEAEEGDLELGLLKLALRDVFKALGEPNMSPTSAKRHLEKLEDLLSKPGNAAIFSLADWLTAIGLKLNVTVNEDDEERENSDCVLRERYSHYPEDTAK
;
A
#
# COMPACT_ATOMS: atom_id res chain seq x y z
N MET A 1 -30.17 17.31 -1.28
CA MET A 1 -29.49 16.04 -0.93
C MET A 1 -28.60 16.31 0.26
N PRO A 2 -28.66 15.55 1.37
CA PRO A 2 -27.74 15.78 2.47
C PRO A 2 -26.34 15.30 2.06
N SER A 3 -25.35 16.19 2.12
CA SER A 3 -23.95 15.81 1.94
C SER A 3 -23.54 14.96 3.15
N VAL A 4 -23.42 13.65 2.96
CA VAL A 4 -22.78 12.80 3.96
C VAL A 4 -21.37 13.35 4.13
N SER A 5 -21.01 13.76 5.34
CA SER A 5 -19.62 14.17 5.61
C SER A 5 -18.70 13.04 5.16
N TYR A 6 -17.71 13.36 4.32
CA TYR A 6 -16.81 12.39 3.70
C TYR A 6 -16.12 11.50 4.75
N HIS A 7 -15.83 12.07 5.92
CA HIS A 7 -15.05 11.43 6.97
C HIS A 7 -15.75 10.24 7.67
N PRO A 8 -17.01 10.34 8.14
CA PRO A 8 -17.72 9.19 8.72
C PRO A 8 -18.01 8.08 7.69
N TYR A 9 -18.25 8.42 6.42
CA TYR A 9 -18.42 7.42 5.35
C TYR A 9 -17.10 6.67 5.05
N LYS A 10 -15.97 7.38 5.07
CA LYS A 10 -14.64 6.75 4.96
C LYS A 10 -14.38 5.76 6.10
N ILE A 11 -14.65 6.14 7.36
CA ILE A 11 -14.44 5.23 8.49
C ILE A 11 -15.40 4.03 8.43
N SER A 12 -16.64 4.20 7.95
CA SER A 12 -17.58 3.07 7.85
C SER A 12 -17.17 2.04 6.80
N THR A 13 -16.57 2.48 5.69
CA THR A 13 -16.05 1.58 4.62
C THR A 13 -14.77 0.86 5.06
N LEU A 14 -13.90 1.51 5.85
CA LEU A 14 -12.67 0.92 6.39
C LEU A 14 -12.90 -0.16 7.46
N LYS A 15 -14.14 -0.41 7.89
CA LYS A 15 -14.46 -1.53 8.79
C LYS A 15 -14.31 -2.91 8.12
N ASP A 16 -14.31 -2.97 6.78
CA ASP A 16 -13.92 -4.17 6.05
C ASP A 16 -12.38 -4.24 5.98
N PRO A 17 -11.74 -5.26 6.60
CA PRO A 17 -10.28 -5.40 6.55
C PRO A 17 -9.71 -5.48 5.15
N LYS A 18 -10.46 -6.03 4.17
CA LYS A 18 -10.01 -6.08 2.77
C LYS A 18 -9.91 -4.69 2.16
N TYR A 19 -10.95 -3.88 2.38
CA TYR A 19 -10.98 -2.50 1.89
C TYR A 19 -9.92 -1.65 2.58
N ALA A 20 -9.70 -1.83 3.89
CA ALA A 20 -8.64 -1.15 4.62
C ALA A 20 -7.24 -1.52 4.13
N ALA A 21 -7.01 -2.79 3.78
CA ALA A 21 -5.75 -3.24 3.19
C ALA A 21 -5.50 -2.55 1.84
N VAL A 22 -6.47 -2.59 0.93
CA VAL A 22 -6.39 -1.92 -0.39
C VAL A 22 -6.12 -0.42 -0.21
N TYR A 23 -6.85 0.24 0.72
CA TYR A 23 -6.66 1.66 0.99
C TYR A 23 -5.23 2.01 1.44
N LEU A 24 -4.63 1.21 2.33
CA LEU A 24 -3.24 1.41 2.75
C LEU A 24 -2.24 1.11 1.64
N THR A 25 -2.47 0.04 0.87
CA THR A 25 -1.64 -0.34 -0.27
C THR A 25 -1.58 0.79 -1.30
N THR A 26 -2.73 1.35 -1.71
CA THR A 26 -2.78 2.49 -2.65
C THR A 26 -1.99 3.70 -2.19
N ILE A 27 -1.93 3.95 -0.87
CA ILE A 27 -1.15 5.06 -0.33
C ILE A 27 0.33 4.71 -0.30
N LEU A 28 0.70 3.49 0.05
CA LEU A 28 2.11 3.06 0.05
C LEU A 28 2.73 2.99 -1.34
N GLU A 29 1.91 2.75 -2.37
CA GLU A 29 2.31 2.70 -3.78
C GLU A 29 2.33 4.07 -4.46
N ALA A 30 1.79 5.12 -3.83
CA ALA A 30 1.82 6.46 -4.40
C ALA A 30 3.26 7.00 -4.47
N GLU A 31 3.60 7.68 -5.58
CA GLU A 31 4.95 8.20 -5.82
C GLU A 31 5.37 9.23 -4.75
N GLU A 32 6.67 9.35 -4.46
CA GLU A 32 7.21 10.28 -3.43
C GLU A 32 6.77 11.74 -3.62
N GLY A 33 6.44 12.16 -4.86
CA GLY A 33 5.89 13.48 -5.15
C GLY A 33 4.42 13.67 -4.73
N ASP A 34 3.66 12.58 -4.64
CA ASP A 34 2.27 12.54 -4.21
C ASP A 34 2.12 12.19 -2.72
N LEU A 35 3.17 11.62 -2.13
CA LEU A 35 3.19 11.19 -0.75
C LEU A 35 3.60 12.32 0.20
N GLU A 36 2.65 13.19 0.54
CA GLU A 36 2.83 14.01 1.74
C GLU A 36 2.97 13.06 2.95
N LEU A 37 4.07 13.13 3.71
CA LEU A 37 4.30 12.31 4.92
C LEU A 37 3.11 12.32 5.91
N GLY A 38 2.27 13.36 5.86
CA GLY A 38 1.03 13.46 6.62
C GLY A 38 -0.07 12.50 6.17
N LEU A 39 -0.13 12.10 4.90
CA LEU A 39 -1.17 11.24 4.33
C LEU A 39 -1.05 9.80 4.81
N LEU A 40 0.14 9.21 4.79
CA LEU A 40 0.35 7.85 5.32
C LEU A 40 0.00 7.78 6.80
N LYS A 41 0.45 8.78 7.58
CA LYS A 41 0.11 8.90 9.00
C LYS A 41 -1.40 8.99 9.23
N LEU A 42 -2.09 9.82 8.44
CA LEU A 42 -3.54 9.96 8.53
C LEU A 42 -4.26 8.64 8.18
N ALA A 43 -3.80 7.96 7.14
CA ALA A 43 -4.37 6.70 6.69
C ALA A 43 -4.24 5.58 7.74
N LEU A 44 -3.06 5.43 8.34
CA LEU A 44 -2.82 4.47 9.41
C LEU A 44 -3.73 4.76 10.62
N ARG A 45 -3.95 6.04 10.95
CA ARG A 45 -4.88 6.44 12.02
C ARG A 45 -6.34 6.15 11.68
N ASP A 46 -6.76 6.39 10.44
CA ASP A 46 -8.13 6.12 10.00
C ASP A 46 -8.44 4.61 10.00
N VAL A 47 -7.49 3.79 9.54
CA VAL A 47 -7.61 2.33 9.61
C VAL A 47 -7.61 1.85 11.06
N PHE A 48 -6.77 2.41 11.92
CA PHE A 48 -6.78 2.08 13.34
C PHE A 48 -8.13 2.39 14.00
N LYS A 49 -8.73 3.54 13.72
CA LYS A 49 -10.08 3.89 14.22
C LYS A 49 -11.16 2.92 13.73
N ALA A 50 -11.01 2.37 12.53
CA ALA A 50 -12.00 1.49 11.93
C ALA A 50 -11.87 0.03 12.40
N LEU A 51 -10.64 -0.49 12.48
CA LEU A 51 -10.36 -1.92 12.74
C LEU A 51 -9.80 -2.19 14.14
N GLY A 52 -9.00 -1.28 14.70
CA GLY A 52 -8.32 -1.47 15.98
C GLY A 52 -9.16 -0.99 17.16
N GLU A 53 -9.47 0.31 17.18
CA GLU A 53 -10.13 0.99 18.30
C GLU A 53 -11.44 0.32 18.77
N PRO A 54 -12.35 -0.16 17.88
CA PRO A 54 -13.58 -0.82 18.32
C PRO A 54 -13.36 -2.14 19.06
N ASN A 55 -12.19 -2.76 18.89
CA ASN A 55 -11.85 -4.08 19.43
C ASN A 55 -10.91 -3.99 20.66
N MET A 56 -10.72 -2.79 21.21
CA MET A 56 -9.78 -2.54 22.30
C MET A 56 -10.37 -1.64 23.38
N SER A 57 -9.83 -1.75 24.59
CA SER A 57 -10.14 -0.77 25.63
C SER A 57 -9.55 0.61 25.28
N PRO A 58 -10.11 1.72 25.78
CA PRO A 58 -9.58 3.06 25.51
C PRO A 58 -8.08 3.20 25.88
N THR A 59 -7.66 2.59 26.98
CA THR A 59 -6.26 2.56 27.41
C THR A 59 -5.37 1.79 26.44
N SER A 60 -5.83 0.64 25.94
CA SER A 60 -5.11 -0.14 24.93
C SER A 60 -5.03 0.60 23.61
N ALA A 61 -6.13 1.24 23.19
CA ALA A 61 -6.18 2.00 21.96
C ALA A 61 -5.22 3.19 21.98
N LYS A 62 -5.17 3.92 23.11
CA LYS A 62 -4.20 4.99 23.32
C LYS A 62 -2.76 4.49 23.18
N ARG A 63 -2.41 3.35 23.80
CA ARG A 63 -1.07 2.76 23.71
C ARG A 63 -0.71 2.37 22.28
N HIS A 64 -1.66 1.87 21.49
CA HIS A 64 -1.41 1.55 20.09
C HIS A 64 -1.15 2.78 19.22
N LEU A 65 -1.84 3.90 19.51
CA LEU A 65 -1.58 5.18 18.86
C LEU A 65 -0.20 5.73 19.25
N GLU A 66 0.17 5.66 20.54
CA GLU A 66 1.53 6.04 20.99
C GLU A 66 2.61 5.21 20.31
N LYS A 67 2.40 3.88 20.17
CA LYS A 67 3.31 2.99 19.44
C LYS A 67 3.40 3.33 17.95
N LEU A 68 2.29 3.73 17.33
CA LEU A 68 2.26 4.17 15.93
C LEU A 68 3.07 5.47 15.74
N GLU A 69 2.92 6.44 16.64
CA GLU A 69 3.69 7.69 16.60
C GLU A 69 5.19 7.43 16.80
N ASP A 70 5.57 6.54 17.72
CA ASP A 70 6.95 6.10 17.94
C ASP A 70 7.54 5.44 16.68
N LEU A 71 6.80 4.52 16.05
CA LEU A 71 7.19 3.87 14.80
C LEU A 71 7.51 4.89 13.70
N LEU A 72 6.62 5.85 13.48
CA LEU A 72 6.76 6.86 12.42
C LEU A 72 7.93 7.84 12.67
N SER A 73 8.52 7.83 13.88
CA SER A 73 9.68 8.66 14.23
C SER A 73 11.03 7.92 14.09
N LYS A 74 11.02 6.61 13.87
CA LYS A 74 12.23 5.78 13.79
C LYS A 74 12.84 5.78 12.38
N PRO A 75 14.18 5.61 12.28
CA PRO A 75 14.85 5.38 11.00
C PRO A 75 14.49 4.02 10.38
N GLY A 76 14.53 3.96 9.04
CA GLY A 76 13.83 3.00 8.18
C GLY A 76 13.72 1.53 8.63
N ASN A 77 14.83 0.79 8.77
CA ASN A 77 14.78 -0.67 8.98
C ASN A 77 14.03 -1.08 10.26
N ALA A 78 14.16 -0.33 11.35
CA ALA A 78 13.44 -0.57 12.59
C ALA A 78 11.95 -0.24 12.49
N ALA A 79 11.59 0.70 11.61
CA ALA A 79 10.20 1.08 11.37
C ALA A 79 9.43 -0.02 10.63
N ILE A 80 10.05 -0.73 9.68
CA ILE A 80 9.39 -1.79 8.88
C ILE A 80 8.93 -2.95 9.77
N PHE A 81 9.80 -3.49 10.63
CA PHE A 81 9.42 -4.57 11.55
C PHE A 81 8.37 -4.11 12.56
N SER A 82 8.53 -2.90 13.09
CA SER A 82 7.56 -2.30 14.01
C SER A 82 6.18 -2.13 13.33
N LEU A 83 6.15 -1.82 12.03
CA LEU A 83 4.94 -1.68 11.24
C LEU A 83 4.26 -3.02 10.98
N ALA A 84 5.03 -4.04 10.60
CA ALA A 84 4.50 -5.39 10.42
C ALA A 84 3.83 -5.92 11.70
N ASP A 85 4.49 -5.74 12.85
CA ASP A 85 3.93 -6.11 14.17
C ASP A 85 2.67 -5.31 14.50
N TRP A 86 2.67 -4.00 14.22
CA TRP A 86 1.53 -3.14 14.51
C TRP A 86 0.31 -3.47 13.63
N LEU A 87 0.52 -3.73 12.33
CA LEU A 87 -0.53 -4.16 11.41
C LEU A 87 -1.16 -5.48 11.85
N THR A 88 -0.34 -6.43 12.31
CA THR A 88 -0.80 -7.73 12.81
C THR A 88 -1.78 -7.58 13.99
N ALA A 89 -1.52 -6.61 14.88
CA ALA A 89 -2.39 -6.35 16.03
C ALA A 89 -3.80 -5.85 15.65
N ILE A 90 -3.98 -5.33 14.44
CA ILE A 90 -5.28 -4.88 13.91
C ILE A 90 -5.84 -5.77 12.80
N GLY A 91 -5.27 -6.97 12.63
CA GLY A 91 -5.75 -7.97 11.67
C GLY A 91 -5.28 -7.77 10.23
N LEU A 92 -4.25 -6.95 10.01
CA LEU A 92 -3.60 -6.75 8.71
C LEU A 92 -2.19 -7.35 8.72
N LYS A 93 -1.54 -7.47 7.56
CA LYS A 93 -0.14 -7.91 7.47
C LYS A 93 0.58 -7.20 6.33
N LEU A 94 1.88 -7.02 6.48
CA LEU A 94 2.76 -6.60 5.39
C LEU A 94 3.10 -7.81 4.51
N ASN A 95 3.11 -7.63 3.20
CA ASN A 95 3.52 -8.64 2.22
C ASN A 95 4.47 -8.04 1.19
N VAL A 96 5.13 -8.92 0.43
CA VAL A 96 5.96 -8.57 -0.73
C VAL A 96 5.36 -9.27 -1.93
N THR A 97 5.13 -8.53 -3.01
CA THR A 97 4.56 -9.01 -4.28
C THR A 97 5.52 -8.68 -5.43
N VAL A 98 5.34 -9.34 -6.57
CA VAL A 98 6.07 -8.99 -7.80
C VAL A 98 5.66 -7.58 -8.22
N ASN A 99 6.61 -6.80 -8.73
CA ASN A 99 6.31 -5.51 -9.34
C ASN A 99 5.76 -5.75 -10.75
N GLU A 100 4.45 -5.59 -10.95
CA GLU A 100 3.79 -5.87 -12.24
C GLU A 100 4.09 -4.80 -13.31
N ASP A 101 4.66 -3.65 -12.92
CA ASP A 101 5.05 -2.57 -13.84
C ASP A 101 6.33 -2.88 -14.68
N ASP A 102 7.02 -3.98 -14.38
CA ASP A 102 8.25 -4.40 -15.08
C ASP A 102 8.01 -5.39 -16.24
N GLU A 103 6.78 -5.89 -16.44
CA GLU A 103 6.50 -6.91 -17.46
C GLU A 103 6.55 -6.41 -18.92
N GLU A 104 6.59 -5.10 -19.17
CA GLU A 104 6.80 -4.56 -20.53
C GLU A 104 8.27 -4.57 -20.97
N ARG A 105 9.24 -4.75 -20.06
CA ARG A 105 10.67 -4.71 -20.40
C ARG A 105 11.23 -6.02 -20.96
N GLU A 106 10.65 -7.17 -20.62
CA GLU A 106 11.17 -8.47 -21.11
C GLU A 106 10.45 -9.03 -22.34
N ASN A 107 9.27 -8.49 -22.72
CA ASN A 107 8.58 -8.95 -23.94
C ASN A 107 8.99 -8.19 -25.21
N SER A 108 9.74 -7.08 -25.08
CA SER A 108 10.23 -6.31 -26.22
C SER A 108 11.47 -6.94 -26.89
N ASP A 109 12.28 -7.71 -26.15
CA ASP A 109 13.50 -8.34 -26.70
C ASP A 109 13.23 -9.69 -27.40
N CYS A 110 12.15 -10.40 -27.04
CA CYS A 110 11.79 -11.66 -27.70
C CYS A 110 11.11 -11.42 -29.08
N VAL A 111 10.19 -10.45 -29.16
CA VAL A 111 9.39 -10.20 -30.38
C VAL A 111 10.22 -9.62 -31.53
N LEU A 112 11.32 -8.93 -31.24
CA LEU A 112 12.20 -8.38 -32.28
C LEU A 112 13.11 -9.43 -32.93
N ARG A 113 13.43 -10.53 -32.23
CA ARG A 113 14.35 -11.56 -32.74
C ARG A 113 13.68 -12.49 -33.76
N GLU A 114 12.39 -12.77 -33.61
CA GLU A 114 11.63 -13.58 -34.57
C GLU A 114 11.29 -12.81 -35.87
N ARG A 115 11.17 -11.48 -35.80
CA ARG A 115 10.86 -10.67 -36.99
C ARG A 115 12.05 -10.50 -37.94
N TYR A 116 13.29 -10.60 -37.44
CA TYR A 116 14.51 -10.51 -38.25
C TYR A 116 15.05 -11.86 -38.75
N SER A 117 14.60 -12.99 -38.21
CA SER A 117 15.00 -14.32 -38.71
C SER A 117 14.25 -14.75 -39.96
N HIS A 118 13.25 -13.98 -40.42
CA HIS A 118 12.39 -14.31 -41.55
C HIS A 118 12.52 -13.34 -42.74
N TYR A 119 13.73 -12.82 -42.99
CA TYR A 119 14.08 -12.30 -44.30
C TYR A 119 14.85 -13.37 -45.08
N PRO A 120 14.34 -13.89 -46.20
CA PRO A 120 15.16 -14.70 -47.09
C PRO A 120 16.23 -13.79 -47.71
N GLU A 121 17.50 -14.16 -47.52
CA GLU A 121 18.61 -13.65 -48.31
C GLU A 121 18.45 -14.14 -49.75
N ASP A 122 17.70 -13.41 -50.58
CA ASP A 122 17.89 -13.51 -52.02
C ASP A 122 17.26 -12.32 -52.74
N THR A 123 18.08 -11.45 -53.31
CA THR A 123 18.12 -11.29 -54.77
C THR A 123 19.22 -10.30 -55.14
N ALA A 124 20.29 -10.86 -55.69
CA ALA A 124 21.23 -10.13 -56.53
C ALA A 124 20.52 -9.59 -57.79
N LYS A 125 20.77 -8.33 -58.14
CA LYS A 125 21.05 -7.91 -59.52
C LYS A 125 21.73 -6.56 -59.60
#